data_AF-A0A7S4CPK1-F1
#
_entry.id   AF-A0A7S4CPK1-F1
#
_cell.length_a   1.000
_cell.length_b   1.000
_cell.length_c   1.000
_cell.angle_alpha   90.00
_cell.angle_beta   90.00
_cell.angle_gamma   90.00
#
_symmetry.space_group_name_H-M   'P 1'
#
loop_
_entity.id
_entity.type
_entity.pdbx_description
1 polymer ?
#
loop_
_entity_poly.entity_id
_entity_poly.type
_entity_poly.pdbx_seq_one_letter_code
_entity_poly.pdbx_strand_id
1 'polypeptide(L)'
;ELETAEPDLNDAKAALSSNKPQLLLYATPPVKIKEVLSAVLVLLGEKKDKATEWDNIKSYTRKDDFISSIQAFESKKITESAKNVLLNEYMTDPNFTFEVANKASKACGPLQQWVQAQVSYAEILHRIRPLREELVSLEEQRETAEQQLVSVGEEVRTLEEHIRTFKQEYAKLISESEALKSEMDITNAKCTRSTELLMSLSQERARWEFETSNFTAQMATVVGDCLLCAGF
;
A
#
# COMPACT_ATOMS: atom_id res chain seq x y z
N GLU A 1 -0.99 22.86 -15.87
CA GLU A 1 -2.32 23.48 -15.60
C GLU A 1 -2.24 24.56 -14.51
N LEU A 2 -1.69 24.31 -13.32
CA LEU A 2 -1.43 25.40 -12.35
C LEU A 2 -0.35 26.38 -12.84
N GLU A 3 0.73 25.87 -13.42
CA GLU A 3 1.82 26.69 -13.99
C GLU A 3 1.39 27.64 -15.12
N THR A 4 0.26 27.37 -15.77
CA THR A 4 -0.30 28.23 -16.80
C THR A 4 -1.20 29.33 -16.23
N ALA A 5 -1.83 29.10 -15.07
CA ALA A 5 -2.73 30.09 -14.44
C ALA A 5 -2.00 31.05 -13.48
N GLU A 6 -0.87 30.64 -12.91
CA GLU A 6 -0.01 31.49 -12.07
C GLU A 6 0.60 32.72 -12.77
N PRO A 7 1.12 32.64 -14.02
CA PRO A 7 1.63 33.81 -14.73
C PRO A 7 0.50 34.79 -15.08
N ASP A 8 -0.65 34.31 -15.55
CA ASP A 8 -1.82 35.14 -15.87
C ASP A 8 -2.30 35.94 -14.64
N LEU A 9 -2.24 35.33 -13.46
CA LEU A 9 -2.57 35.99 -12.19
C LEU A 9 -1.57 37.08 -11.83
N ASN A 10 -0.27 36.81 -12.00
CA ASN A 10 0.80 37.75 -11.69
C ASN A 10 0.80 38.95 -12.65
N ASP A 11 0.57 38.71 -13.93
CA ASP A 11 0.48 39.75 -14.97
C ASP A 11 -0.72 40.68 -14.69
N ALA A 12 -1.87 40.12 -14.31
CA ALA A 12 -3.03 40.91 -13.93
C ALA A 12 -2.80 41.73 -12.65
N LYS A 13 -2.11 41.17 -11.64
CA LYS A 13 -1.74 41.90 -10.41
C LYS A 13 -0.74 43.04 -10.71
N ALA A 14 0.20 42.84 -11.61
CA ALA A 14 1.17 43.85 -12.04
C ALA A 14 0.49 45.00 -12.77
N ALA A 15 -0.39 44.71 -13.73
CA ALA A 15 -1.15 45.70 -14.50
C ALA A 15 -2.07 46.58 -13.63
N LEU A 16 -2.53 46.04 -12.49
CA LEU A 16 -3.38 46.75 -11.54
C LEU A 16 -2.65 47.82 -10.73
N SER A 17 -1.35 47.61 -10.46
CA SER A 17 -0.53 48.58 -9.71
C SER A 17 -0.32 49.91 -10.47
N SER A 18 -0.42 49.88 -11.79
CA SER A 18 -0.11 51.02 -12.68
C SER A 18 -1.27 52.03 -12.84
N ASN A 19 -2.53 51.63 -12.66
CA ASN A 19 -3.71 52.39 -13.14
C ASN A 19 -4.66 52.95 -12.04
N LYS A 20 -4.21 53.07 -10.77
CA LYS A 20 -4.99 53.53 -9.60
C LYS A 20 -5.89 54.78 -9.78
N PRO A 21 -5.46 55.89 -10.40
CA PRO A 21 -6.16 57.17 -10.22
C PRO A 21 -7.46 57.34 -11.03
N GLN A 22 -7.73 56.52 -12.04
CA GLN A 22 -8.81 56.79 -13.01
C GLN A 22 -10.17 56.19 -12.62
N LEU A 23 -10.23 55.24 -11.67
CA LEU A 23 -11.47 54.56 -11.27
C LEU A 23 -12.36 55.43 -10.37
N LEU A 24 -11.78 56.43 -9.68
CA LEU A 24 -12.41 57.21 -8.62
C LEU A 24 -13.15 58.47 -9.13
N LEU A 25 -13.03 58.81 -10.42
CA LEU A 25 -13.52 60.09 -10.96
C LEU A 25 -15.00 60.08 -11.40
N TYR A 26 -15.67 58.93 -11.48
CA TYR A 26 -17.01 58.87 -12.04
C TYR A 26 -18.10 59.15 -10.99
N ALA A 27 -18.91 60.19 -11.22
CA ALA A 27 -20.08 60.52 -10.41
C ALA A 27 -21.24 59.53 -10.65
N THR A 28 -21.45 59.14 -11.91
CA THR A 28 -22.38 58.10 -12.37
C THR A 28 -21.60 57.04 -13.16
N PRO A 29 -21.60 55.77 -12.74
CA PRO A 29 -20.82 54.73 -13.40
C PRO A 29 -21.52 54.25 -14.68
N PRO A 30 -20.76 54.08 -15.78
CA PRO A 30 -21.18 53.22 -16.88
C PRO A 30 -21.48 51.80 -16.37
N VAL A 31 -22.51 51.15 -16.93
CA VAL A 31 -23.00 49.84 -16.50
C VAL A 31 -21.88 48.79 -16.41
N LYS A 32 -20.94 48.81 -17.36
CA LYS A 32 -19.80 47.87 -17.40
C LYS A 32 -18.75 48.09 -16.31
N ILE A 33 -18.56 49.34 -15.87
CA ILE A 33 -17.66 49.62 -14.74
C ILE A 33 -18.27 49.10 -13.44
N LYS A 34 -19.59 49.24 -13.29
CA LYS A 34 -20.33 48.70 -12.14
C LYS A 34 -20.22 47.18 -12.06
N GLU A 35 -20.41 46.46 -13.18
CA GLU A 35 -20.30 45.00 -13.26
C GLU A 35 -18.91 44.47 -12.87
N VAL A 36 -17.84 45.09 -13.41
CA VAL A 36 -16.46 44.67 -13.10
C VAL A 36 -16.12 44.92 -11.62
N LEU A 37 -16.52 46.07 -11.07
CA LEU A 37 -16.28 46.37 -9.65
C LEU A 37 -17.12 45.50 -8.71
N SER A 38 -18.36 45.17 -9.07
CA SER A 38 -19.18 44.24 -8.30
C SER A 38 -18.56 42.84 -8.29
N ALA A 39 -18.02 42.37 -9.42
CA ALA A 39 -17.33 41.09 -9.52
C ALA A 39 -16.09 41.02 -8.62
N VAL A 40 -15.30 42.10 -8.57
CA VAL A 40 -14.12 42.21 -7.69
C VAL A 40 -14.53 42.18 -6.21
N LEU A 41 -15.62 42.85 -5.82
CA LEU A 41 -16.10 42.86 -4.45
C LEU A 41 -16.70 41.51 -4.01
N VAL A 42 -17.36 40.80 -4.92
CA VAL A 42 -17.82 39.42 -4.69
C VAL A 42 -16.61 38.48 -4.47
N LEU A 43 -15.51 38.65 -5.22
CA LEU A 43 -14.27 37.91 -4.97
C LEU A 43 -13.63 38.21 -3.61
N LEU A 44 -13.68 39.47 -3.18
CA LEU A 44 -13.18 39.91 -1.86
C LEU A 44 -14.04 39.42 -0.69
N GLY A 45 -15.16 38.72 -0.94
CA GLY A 45 -16.00 38.10 0.07
C GLY A 45 -17.10 38.99 0.63
N GLU A 46 -17.38 40.14 0.00
CA GLU A 46 -18.53 40.97 0.39
C GLU A 46 -19.86 40.33 -0.05
N LYS A 47 -20.90 40.53 0.76
CA LYS A 47 -22.23 39.98 0.46
C LYS A 47 -22.75 40.57 -0.84
N LYS A 48 -23.36 39.72 -1.68
CA LYS A 48 -23.91 40.07 -2.99
C LYS A 48 -24.77 41.34 -2.98
N ASP A 49 -25.61 41.51 -1.96
CA ASP A 49 -26.50 42.66 -1.80
C ASP A 49 -25.74 44.00 -1.69
N LYS A 50 -24.56 43.98 -1.03
CA LYS A 50 -23.69 45.15 -0.89
C LYS A 50 -22.82 45.38 -2.12
N ALA A 51 -22.52 44.31 -2.87
CA ALA A 51 -21.74 44.38 -4.10
C ALA A 51 -22.56 44.90 -5.31
N THR A 52 -23.89 44.91 -5.24
CA THR A 52 -24.77 45.44 -6.30
C THR A 52 -25.11 46.93 -6.15
N GLU A 53 -24.93 47.50 -4.96
CA GLU A 53 -25.30 48.89 -4.65
C GLU A 53 -24.10 49.83 -4.86
N TRP A 54 -24.26 50.83 -5.74
CA TRP A 54 -23.15 51.69 -6.16
C TRP A 54 -22.51 52.49 -5.03
N ASP A 55 -23.29 52.93 -4.05
CA ASP A 55 -22.75 53.69 -2.91
C ASP A 55 -21.82 52.84 -2.03
N ASN A 56 -22.15 51.54 -1.89
CA ASN A 56 -21.30 50.58 -1.18
C ASN A 56 -20.03 50.24 -1.99
N ILE A 57 -20.17 50.05 -3.31
CA ILE A 57 -19.03 49.85 -4.21
C ILE A 57 -18.07 51.04 -4.12
N LYS A 58 -18.60 52.27 -4.24
CA LYS A 58 -17.85 53.51 -4.19
C LYS A 58 -17.17 53.73 -2.84
N SER A 59 -17.84 53.41 -1.74
CA SER A 59 -17.27 53.45 -0.39
C SER A 59 -16.07 52.52 -0.25
N TYR A 60 -16.17 51.31 -0.80
CA TYR A 60 -15.09 50.32 -0.76
C TYR A 60 -13.92 50.66 -1.68
N THR A 61 -14.18 51.12 -2.91
CA THR A 61 -13.13 51.50 -3.87
C THR A 61 -12.37 52.75 -3.43
N ARG A 62 -12.98 53.63 -2.60
CA ARG A 62 -12.35 54.82 -2.04
C ARG A 62 -11.37 54.55 -0.90
N LYS A 63 -11.38 53.35 -0.31
CA LYS A 63 -10.41 52.99 0.73
C LYS A 63 -9.02 52.86 0.10
N ASP A 64 -8.02 53.49 0.71
CA ASP A 64 -6.62 53.41 0.26
C ASP A 64 -6.09 51.96 0.24
N ASP A 65 -6.70 51.08 1.04
CA ASP A 65 -6.37 49.66 1.16
C ASP A 65 -6.95 48.77 0.05
N PHE A 66 -7.78 49.29 -0.86
CA PHE A 66 -8.48 48.47 -1.86
C PHE A 66 -7.51 47.69 -2.76
N ILE A 67 -6.46 48.35 -3.28
CA ILE A 67 -5.48 47.70 -4.16
C ILE A 67 -4.56 46.78 -3.36
N SER A 68 -4.19 47.18 -2.14
CA SER A 68 -3.41 46.35 -1.23
C SER A 68 -4.15 45.04 -0.89
N SER A 69 -5.46 45.13 -0.72
CA SER A 69 -6.34 43.96 -0.49
C SER A 69 -6.40 43.04 -1.70
N ILE A 70 -6.42 43.58 -2.92
CA ILE A 70 -6.40 42.79 -4.16
C ILE A 70 -5.04 42.10 -4.37
N GLN A 71 -3.93 42.78 -4.05
CA GLN A 71 -2.59 42.21 -4.16
C GLN A 71 -2.36 41.09 -3.12
N ALA A 72 -2.77 41.35 -1.87
CA ALA A 72 -2.70 40.41 -0.76
C ALA A 72 -3.75 39.29 -0.83
N PHE A 73 -4.69 39.34 -1.78
CA PHE A 73 -5.71 38.31 -1.93
C PHE A 73 -5.07 36.98 -2.33
N GLU A 74 -5.24 36.00 -1.43
CA GLU A 74 -4.85 34.62 -1.67
C GLU A 74 -5.90 33.94 -2.54
N SER A 75 -5.51 33.52 -3.74
CA SER A 75 -6.34 32.80 -4.70
C SER A 75 -6.94 31.50 -4.13
N LYS A 76 -6.35 30.94 -3.07
CA LYS A 76 -6.83 29.76 -2.34
C LYS A 76 -8.04 30.01 -1.42
N LYS A 77 -8.36 31.28 -1.10
CA LYS A 77 -9.46 31.66 -0.19
C LYS A 77 -10.79 31.94 -0.90
N ILE A 78 -10.86 31.74 -2.23
CA ILE A 78 -12.09 31.93 -2.98
C ILE A 78 -13.14 30.92 -2.51
N THR A 79 -14.28 31.42 -2.02
CA THR A 79 -15.39 30.58 -1.59
C THR A 79 -16.17 30.06 -2.80
N GLU A 80 -16.65 28.81 -2.75
CA GLU A 80 -17.49 28.18 -3.79
C GLU A 80 -18.69 29.07 -4.20
N SER A 81 -19.29 29.76 -3.22
CA SER A 81 -20.40 30.70 -3.44
C SER A 81 -20.01 31.89 -4.30
N ALA A 82 -18.85 32.52 -4.04
CA ALA A 82 -18.34 33.64 -4.82
C ALA A 82 -17.98 33.19 -6.25
N LYS A 83 -17.36 32.03 -6.39
CA LYS A 83 -17.04 31.41 -7.68
C LYS A 83 -18.30 31.15 -8.53
N ASN A 84 -19.33 30.55 -7.94
CA ASN A 84 -20.58 30.23 -8.64
C ASN A 84 -21.33 31.50 -9.09
N VAL A 85 -21.29 32.57 -8.29
CA VAL A 85 -21.87 33.86 -8.69
C VAL A 85 -21.12 34.46 -9.88
N LEU A 86 -19.78 34.41 -9.86
CA LEU A 86 -18.94 34.95 -10.95
C LEU A 86 -19.10 34.17 -12.25
N LEU A 87 -19.12 32.84 -12.17
CA LEU A 87 -19.28 31.97 -13.34
C LEU A 87 -20.66 32.13 -13.98
N ASN A 88 -21.73 32.12 -13.18
CA ASN A 88 -23.09 32.11 -13.72
C ASN A 88 -23.57 33.50 -14.16
N GLU A 89 -23.17 34.57 -13.47
CA GLU A 89 -23.73 35.91 -13.73
C GLU A 89 -22.81 36.81 -14.54
N TYR A 90 -21.49 36.67 -14.41
CA TYR A 90 -20.53 37.60 -15.03
C TYR A 90 -19.77 36.96 -16.20
N MET A 91 -19.40 35.67 -16.11
CA MET A 91 -18.70 34.97 -17.19
C MET A 91 -19.62 34.46 -18.31
N THR A 92 -20.92 34.32 -18.04
CA THR A 92 -21.94 33.98 -19.06
C THR A 92 -22.19 35.14 -20.02
N ASP A 93 -21.91 36.38 -19.60
CA ASP A 93 -22.14 37.57 -20.41
C ASP A 93 -21.07 37.73 -21.50
N PRO A 94 -21.43 37.66 -22.80
CA PRO A 94 -20.47 37.79 -23.90
C PRO A 94 -19.81 39.18 -24.00
N ASN A 95 -20.32 40.15 -23.24
CA ASN A 95 -19.77 41.51 -23.17
C ASN A 95 -18.76 41.69 -22.02
N PHE A 96 -18.52 40.68 -21.19
CA PHE A 96 -17.57 40.73 -20.07
C PHE A 96 -16.15 40.35 -20.51
N THR A 97 -15.64 41.07 -21.52
CA THR A 97 -14.30 40.84 -22.09
C THR A 97 -13.37 42.00 -21.75
N PHE A 98 -12.07 41.71 -21.64
CA PHE A 98 -11.01 42.71 -21.44
C PHE A 98 -11.15 43.91 -22.36
N GLU A 99 -11.42 43.70 -23.66
CA GLU A 99 -11.55 44.79 -24.63
C GLU A 99 -12.71 45.74 -24.34
N VAL A 100 -13.85 45.21 -23.90
CA VAL A 100 -15.06 45.99 -23.59
C VAL A 100 -14.86 46.77 -22.28
N ALA A 101 -14.24 46.12 -21.28
CA ALA A 101 -13.90 46.77 -20.01
C ALA A 101 -12.83 47.86 -20.20
N ASN A 102 -11.83 47.62 -21.05
CA ASN A 102 -10.76 48.58 -21.36
C ASN A 102 -11.26 49.77 -22.20
N LYS A 103 -12.20 49.54 -23.13
CA LYS A 103 -12.90 50.62 -23.86
C LYS A 103 -13.74 51.50 -22.94
N ALA A 104 -14.36 50.91 -21.91
CA ALA A 104 -15.12 51.66 -20.92
C ALA A 104 -14.20 52.45 -19.96
N SER A 105 -13.06 51.88 -19.56
CA SER A 105 -12.04 52.55 -18.76
C SER A 105 -10.72 51.80 -18.81
N LYS A 106 -9.61 52.52 -19.05
CA LYS A 106 -8.25 51.96 -19.07
C LYS A 106 -7.86 51.27 -17.76
N ALA A 107 -8.48 51.68 -16.65
CA ALA A 107 -8.24 51.09 -15.33
C ALA A 107 -9.15 49.87 -15.03
N CYS A 108 -10.23 49.67 -15.79
CA CYS A 108 -11.15 48.53 -15.61
C CYS A 108 -10.69 47.27 -16.34
N GLY A 109 -9.91 47.40 -17.43
CA GLY A 109 -9.36 46.24 -18.16
C GLY A 109 -8.54 45.30 -17.26
N PRO A 110 -7.51 45.79 -16.56
CA PRO A 110 -6.70 44.97 -15.66
C PRO A 110 -7.49 44.32 -14.51
N LEU A 111 -8.53 45.00 -14.01
CA LEU A 111 -9.43 44.43 -12.99
C LEU A 111 -10.21 43.23 -13.55
N GLN A 112 -10.79 43.35 -14.74
CA GLN A 112 -11.51 42.24 -15.37
C GLN A 112 -10.58 41.05 -15.65
N GLN A 113 -9.37 41.31 -16.15
CA GLN A 113 -8.37 40.26 -16.39
C GLN A 113 -7.98 39.55 -15.09
N TRP A 114 -7.85 40.30 -13.99
CA TRP A 114 -7.59 39.74 -12.66
C TRP A 114 -8.73 38.84 -12.16
N VAL A 115 -9.99 39.27 -12.31
CA VAL A 115 -11.16 38.44 -11.95
C VAL A 115 -11.15 37.13 -12.75
N GLN A 116 -10.87 37.20 -14.05
CA GLN A 116 -10.81 36.03 -14.92
C GLN A 116 -9.67 35.06 -14.56
N ALA A 117 -8.48 35.59 -14.27
CA ALA A 117 -7.34 34.80 -13.80
C ALA A 117 -7.63 34.12 -12.45
N GLN A 118 -8.36 34.79 -11.55
CA GLN A 118 -8.74 34.21 -10.26
C GLN A 118 -9.75 33.06 -10.38
N VAL A 119 -10.77 33.22 -11.23
CA VAL A 119 -11.78 32.18 -11.45
C VAL A 119 -11.16 30.94 -12.10
N SER A 120 -10.33 31.12 -13.14
CA SER A 120 -9.63 30.01 -13.80
C SER A 120 -8.66 29.30 -12.85
N TYR A 121 -7.90 30.03 -12.04
CA TYR A 121 -7.05 29.43 -11.00
C TYR A 121 -7.87 28.61 -9.99
N ALA A 122 -9.02 29.11 -9.54
CA ALA A 122 -9.88 28.41 -8.59
C ALA A 122 -10.48 27.12 -9.17
N GLU A 123 -10.87 27.10 -10.44
CA GLU A 123 -11.33 25.89 -11.14
C GLU A 123 -10.23 24.83 -11.22
N ILE A 124 -9.04 25.24 -11.64
CA ILE A 124 -7.87 24.37 -11.77
C ILE A 124 -7.46 23.83 -10.40
N LEU A 125 -7.46 24.67 -9.35
CA LEU A 125 -7.15 24.26 -7.99
C LEU A 125 -8.15 23.23 -7.45
N HIS A 126 -9.45 23.46 -7.66
CA HIS A 126 -10.49 22.52 -7.24
C HIS A 126 -10.36 21.17 -7.97
N ARG A 127 -9.94 21.16 -9.23
CA ARG A 127 -9.70 19.92 -9.98
C ARG A 127 -8.46 19.18 -9.49
N ILE A 128 -7.37 19.90 -9.18
CA ILE A 128 -6.08 19.29 -8.83
C ILE A 128 -6.02 18.82 -7.38
N ARG A 129 -6.76 19.48 -6.47
CA ARG A 129 -6.77 19.11 -5.05
C ARG A 129 -7.15 17.64 -4.80
N PRO A 130 -8.29 17.11 -5.28
CA PRO A 130 -8.64 15.71 -5.06
C PRO A 130 -7.64 14.76 -5.73
N LEU A 131 -7.13 15.12 -6.91
CA LEU A 131 -6.10 14.32 -7.60
C LEU A 131 -4.80 14.23 -6.80
N ARG A 132 -4.39 15.32 -6.12
CA ARG A 132 -3.21 15.30 -5.25
C ARG A 132 -3.45 14.50 -3.98
N GLU A 133 -4.61 14.64 -3.37
CA GLU A 133 -4.98 13.86 -2.18
C GLU A 133 -5.04 12.35 -2.51
N GLU A 134 -5.61 11.99 -3.67
CA GLU A 134 -5.63 10.63 -4.20
C GLU A 134 -4.22 10.11 -4.49
N LEU A 135 -3.37 10.91 -5.15
CA LEU A 135 -1.98 10.55 -5.45
C LEU A 135 -1.21 10.23 -4.16
N VAL A 136 -1.30 11.09 -3.14
CA VAL A 136 -0.65 10.85 -1.84
C VAL A 136 -1.17 9.56 -1.21
N SER A 137 -2.48 9.32 -1.25
CA SER A 137 -3.07 8.09 -0.70
C SER A 137 -2.60 6.82 -1.44
N LEU A 138 -2.42 6.91 -2.76
CA LEU A 138 -1.93 5.80 -3.58
C LEU A 138 -0.44 5.55 -3.37
N GLU A 139 0.36 6.60 -3.17
CA GLU A 139 1.78 6.47 -2.82
C GLU A 139 1.95 5.78 -1.46
N GLU A 140 1.17 6.17 -0.45
CA GLU A 140 1.19 5.51 0.87
C GLU A 140 0.75 4.04 0.80
N GLN A 141 -0.29 3.74 0.01
CA GLN A 141 -0.71 2.36 -0.25
C GLN A 141 0.37 1.55 -0.99
N ARG A 142 1.08 2.17 -1.94
CA ARG A 142 2.19 1.52 -2.64
C ARG A 142 3.34 1.20 -1.68
N GLU A 143 3.74 2.16 -0.86
CA GLU A 143 4.84 1.98 0.09
C GLU A 143 4.52 0.88 1.11
N THR A 144 3.30 0.86 1.65
CA THR A 144 2.87 -0.20 2.58
C THR A 144 2.83 -1.58 1.91
N ALA A 145 2.35 -1.66 0.66
CA ALA A 145 2.36 -2.92 -0.10
C ALA A 145 3.79 -3.40 -0.44
N GLU A 146 4.71 -2.49 -0.77
CA GLU A 146 6.12 -2.82 -1.00
C GLU A 146 6.79 -3.37 0.26
N GLN A 147 6.52 -2.76 1.43
CA GLN A 147 7.04 -3.25 2.71
C GLN A 147 6.50 -4.66 3.04
N GLN A 148 5.20 -4.90 2.82
CA GLN A 148 4.60 -6.22 2.99
C GLN A 148 5.19 -7.27 2.03
N LEU A 149 5.46 -6.88 0.79
CA LEU A 149 6.07 -7.78 -0.20
C LEU A 149 7.46 -8.20 0.24
N VAL A 150 8.27 -7.27 0.79
CA VAL A 150 9.59 -7.59 1.33
C VAL A 150 9.49 -8.53 2.53
N SER A 151 8.61 -8.25 3.50
CA SER A 151 8.47 -9.10 4.69
C SER A 151 8.01 -10.51 4.34
N VAL A 152 7.01 -10.65 3.46
CA VAL A 152 6.54 -11.95 2.99
C VAL A 152 7.62 -12.67 2.19
N GLY A 153 8.40 -11.95 1.37
CA GLY A 153 9.53 -12.51 0.63
C GLY A 153 10.61 -13.09 1.55
N GLU A 154 10.92 -12.40 2.65
CA GLU A 154 11.84 -12.89 3.67
C GLU A 154 11.29 -14.13 4.39
N GLU A 155 10.02 -14.12 4.79
CA GLU A 155 9.36 -15.27 5.41
C GLU A 155 9.40 -16.49 4.48
N VAL A 156 9.06 -16.33 3.20
CA VAL A 156 9.14 -17.40 2.20
C VAL A 156 10.56 -17.96 2.12
N ARG A 157 11.58 -17.10 2.07
CA ARG A 157 12.98 -17.54 2.02
C ARG A 157 13.38 -18.36 3.25
N THR A 158 12.97 -17.93 4.44
CA THR A 158 13.24 -18.68 5.68
C THR A 158 12.53 -20.04 5.70
N LEU A 159 11.28 -20.10 5.23
CA LEU A 159 10.52 -21.35 5.14
C LEU A 159 11.15 -22.31 4.13
N GLU A 160 11.63 -21.81 2.98
CA GLU A 160 12.34 -22.63 2.00
C GLU A 160 13.64 -23.21 2.57
N GLU A 161 14.38 -22.43 3.36
CA GLU A 161 15.58 -22.90 4.05
C GLU A 161 15.25 -23.99 5.07
N HIS A 162 14.22 -23.79 5.90
CA HIS A 162 13.74 -24.81 6.84
C HIS A 162 13.24 -26.08 6.13
N ILE A 163 12.52 -25.95 5.01
CA ILE A 163 12.08 -27.11 4.23
C ILE A 163 13.29 -27.88 3.70
N ARG A 164 14.34 -27.17 3.27
CA ARG A 164 15.57 -27.80 2.78
C ARG A 164 16.29 -28.55 3.90
N THR A 165 16.44 -27.97 5.08
CA THR A 165 17.08 -28.64 6.22
C THR A 165 16.28 -29.85 6.67
N PHE A 166 14.96 -29.70 6.83
CA PHE A 166 14.09 -30.82 7.23
C PHE A 166 14.09 -31.95 6.19
N LYS A 167 14.15 -31.66 4.89
CA LYS A 167 14.29 -32.70 3.86
C LYS A 167 15.61 -33.47 4.00
N GLN A 168 16.71 -32.80 4.33
CA GLN A 168 18.00 -33.44 4.54
C GLN A 168 18.01 -34.30 5.80
N GLU A 169 17.46 -33.80 6.91
CA GLU A 169 17.33 -34.55 8.16
C GLU A 169 16.42 -35.76 7.99
N TYR A 170 15.30 -35.59 7.30
CA TYR A 170 14.37 -36.67 7.00
C TYR A 170 15.02 -37.78 6.17
N ALA A 171 15.80 -37.42 5.14
CA ALA A 171 16.54 -38.40 4.34
C ALA A 171 17.57 -39.19 5.19
N LYS A 172 18.27 -38.51 6.11
CA LYS A 172 19.20 -39.17 7.05
C LYS A 172 18.45 -40.14 7.97
N LEU A 173 17.36 -39.69 8.59
CA LEU A 173 16.55 -40.52 9.50
C LEU A 173 15.98 -41.76 8.79
N ILE A 174 15.56 -41.64 7.53
CA ILE A 174 15.14 -42.80 6.73
C ILE A 174 16.29 -43.79 6.57
N SER A 175 17.47 -43.31 6.16
CA SER A 175 18.63 -44.18 5.96
C SER A 175 19.06 -44.90 7.24
N GLU A 176 19.02 -44.19 8.38
CA GLU A 176 19.32 -44.77 9.69
C GLU A 176 18.25 -45.79 10.12
N SER A 177 16.97 -45.49 9.90
CA SER A 177 15.88 -46.43 10.19
C SER A 177 15.98 -47.70 9.36
N GLU A 178 16.34 -47.58 8.08
CA GLU A 178 16.49 -48.72 7.18
C GLU A 178 17.71 -49.57 7.54
N ALA A 179 18.83 -48.94 7.91
CA ALA A 179 20.01 -49.62 8.44
C ALA A 179 19.69 -50.40 9.73
N LEU A 180 18.99 -49.78 10.68
CA LEU A 180 18.57 -50.43 11.93
C LEU A 180 17.61 -51.59 11.69
N LYS A 181 16.67 -51.47 10.73
CA LYS A 181 15.79 -52.58 10.34
C LYS A 181 16.60 -53.74 9.79
N SER A 182 17.56 -53.48 8.91
CA SER A 182 18.43 -54.54 8.37
C SER A 182 19.25 -55.22 9.48
N GLU A 183 19.78 -54.47 10.44
CA GLU A 183 20.52 -55.02 11.57
C GLU A 183 19.63 -55.85 12.50
N MET A 184 18.40 -55.38 12.72
CA MET A 184 17.38 -56.11 13.48
C MET A 184 17.04 -57.44 12.82
N ASP A 185 16.87 -57.49 11.49
CA ASP A 185 16.59 -58.72 10.75
C ASP A 185 17.74 -59.72 10.84
N ILE A 186 18.99 -59.25 10.72
CA ILE A 186 20.18 -60.10 10.89
C ILE A 186 20.24 -60.66 12.32
N THR A 187 19.95 -59.83 13.32
CA THR A 187 19.99 -60.24 14.73
C THR A 187 18.86 -61.21 15.06
N ASN A 188 17.66 -60.99 14.52
CA ASN A 188 16.55 -61.92 14.61
C ASN A 188 16.90 -63.28 13.98
N ALA A 189 17.46 -63.29 12.77
CA ALA A 189 17.89 -64.53 12.13
C ALA A 189 18.94 -65.29 12.95
N LYS A 190 19.92 -64.58 13.55
CA LYS A 190 20.89 -65.16 14.49
C LYS A 190 20.22 -65.73 15.73
N CYS A 191 19.24 -65.02 16.29
CA CYS A 191 18.47 -65.47 17.45
C CYS A 191 17.70 -66.76 17.12
N THR A 192 16.93 -66.77 16.03
CA THR A 192 16.19 -67.95 15.56
C THR A 192 17.11 -69.15 15.37
N ARG A 193 18.23 -68.99 14.65
CA ARG A 193 19.21 -70.06 14.47
C ARG A 193 19.79 -70.56 15.80
N SER A 194 20.07 -69.66 16.73
CA SER A 194 20.59 -70.03 18.05
C SER A 194 19.54 -70.80 18.86
N THR A 195 18.26 -70.41 18.79
CA THR A 195 17.17 -71.14 19.43
C THR A 195 16.98 -72.53 18.85
N GLU A 196 17.04 -72.68 17.52
CA GLU A 196 16.96 -73.99 16.85
C GLU A 196 18.12 -74.89 17.26
N LEU A 197 19.34 -74.35 17.32
CA LEU A 197 20.52 -75.07 17.75
C LEU A 197 20.40 -75.53 19.22
N LEU A 198 19.91 -74.66 20.12
CA LEU A 198 19.64 -75.02 21.51
C LEU A 198 18.58 -76.13 21.62
N MET A 199 17.54 -76.07 20.81
CA MET A 199 16.52 -77.12 20.76
C MET A 199 17.12 -78.45 20.28
N SER A 200 17.93 -78.45 19.21
CA SER A 200 18.62 -79.65 18.73
C SER A 200 19.61 -80.20 19.75
N LEU A 201 20.40 -79.35 20.41
CA LEU A 201 21.34 -79.78 21.45
C LEU A 201 20.64 -80.35 22.68
N SER A 202 19.49 -79.80 23.07
CA SER A 202 18.72 -80.34 24.21
C SER A 202 18.15 -81.74 23.90
N GLN A 203 17.69 -81.97 22.67
CA GLN A 203 17.27 -83.30 22.20
C GLN A 203 18.44 -84.28 22.16
N GLU A 204 19.59 -83.85 21.64
CA GLU A 204 20.79 -84.68 21.55
C GLU A 204 21.33 -85.03 22.94
N ARG A 205 21.30 -84.08 23.88
CA ARG A 205 21.63 -84.33 25.28
C ARG A 205 20.72 -85.38 25.90
N ALA A 206 19.41 -85.28 25.71
CA ALA A 206 18.46 -86.27 26.22
C ALA A 206 18.72 -87.67 25.62
N ARG A 207 19.08 -87.72 24.32
CA ARG A 207 19.49 -88.96 23.66
C ARG A 207 20.75 -89.56 24.28
N TRP A 208 21.80 -88.76 24.48
CA TRP A 208 23.04 -89.23 25.11
C TRP A 208 22.84 -89.68 26.56
N GLU A 209 22.00 -89.00 27.34
CA GLU A 209 21.63 -89.42 28.69
C GLU A 209 20.94 -90.78 28.67
N PHE A 210 20.00 -91.01 27.73
CA PHE A 210 19.34 -92.30 27.54
C PHE A 210 20.32 -93.40 27.10
N GLU A 211 21.15 -93.15 26.09
CA GLU A 211 22.16 -94.11 25.61
C GLU A 211 23.16 -94.48 26.71
N THR A 212 23.62 -93.49 27.50
CA THR A 212 24.52 -93.72 28.63
C THR A 212 23.86 -94.64 29.67
N SER A 213 22.59 -94.39 30.01
CA SER A 213 21.84 -95.25 30.92
C SER A 213 21.70 -96.68 30.38
N ASN A 214 21.37 -96.83 29.09
CA ASN A 214 21.28 -98.13 28.44
C ASN A 214 22.64 -98.86 28.41
N PHE A 215 23.74 -98.17 28.11
CA PHE A 215 25.08 -98.74 28.16
C PHE A 215 25.48 -99.19 29.58
N THR A 216 25.10 -98.44 30.62
CA THR A 216 25.35 -98.89 32.00
C THR A 216 24.57 -100.17 32.35
N ALA A 217 23.34 -100.31 31.86
CA ALA A 217 22.54 -101.53 32.04
C ALA A 217 23.12 -102.74 31.26
N GLN A 218 23.56 -102.51 30.01
CA GLN A 218 24.24 -103.52 29.20
C GLN A 218 25.58 -103.95 29.83
N MET A 219 26.37 -103.00 30.33
CA MET A 219 27.65 -103.31 30.99
C MET A 219 27.45 -104.15 32.26
N ALA A 220 26.34 -103.97 32.98
CA ALA A 220 26.02 -104.80 34.15
C ALA A 220 25.68 -106.26 33.78
N THR A 221 25.20 -106.50 32.56
CA THR A 221 24.73 -107.83 32.10
C THR A 221 25.72 -108.51 31.15
N VAL A 222 26.72 -107.79 30.63
CA VAL A 222 27.65 -108.24 29.58
C VAL A 222 28.40 -109.53 29.92
N VAL A 223 28.80 -109.73 31.18
CA VAL A 223 29.53 -110.95 31.58
C VAL A 223 28.62 -112.18 31.47
N GLY A 224 27.34 -112.03 31.85
CA GLY A 224 26.34 -113.08 31.71
C GLY A 224 26.00 -113.36 30.25
N ASP A 225 25.80 -112.31 29.46
CA ASP A 225 25.51 -112.42 28.02
C ASP A 225 26.67 -113.09 27.26
N CYS A 226 27.92 -112.73 27.56
CA CYS A 226 29.10 -113.38 26.98
C CYS A 226 29.20 -114.86 27.33
N LEU A 227 28.90 -115.25 28.58
CA LEU A 227 28.88 -116.65 28.99
C LEU A 227 27.77 -117.45 28.27
N LEU A 228 26.58 -116.87 28.11
CA LEU A 228 25.49 -117.50 27.36
C LEU A 228 25.82 -117.65 25.87
N CYS A 229 26.42 -116.63 25.25
CA CYS A 229 26.84 -116.68 23.86
C CYS A 229 27.98 -117.67 23.60
N ALA A 230 28.91 -117.87 24.55
CA ALA A 230 29.99 -118.85 24.42
C ALA A 230 29.55 -120.31 24.70
N GLY A 231 28.39 -120.49 25.36
CA GLY A 231 27.82 -121.80 25.66
C GLY A 231 26.95 -122.39 24.53
N PHE A 232 26.58 -121.57 23.54
CA PHE A 232 25.95 -122.00 22.27
C PHE A 232 27.01 -122.29 21.21
#